data_AF-A0A8C6IH62-F1
#
_entry.id   AF-A0A8C6IH62-F1
#
_cell.length_a   1.000
_cell.length_b   1.000
_cell.length_c   1.000
_cell.angle_alpha   90.00
_cell.angle_beta   90.00
_cell.angle_gamma   90.00
#
_symmetry.space_group_name_H-M   'P 1'
#
loop_
_entity.id
_entity.type
_entity.pdbx_description
1 polymer ?
#
loop_
_entity_poly.entity_id
_entity_poly.type
_entity_poly.pdbx_seq_one_letter_code
_entity_poly.pdbx_strand_id
1 'polypeptide(L)'
;MASASAQPAALSAEQAKVVLAEVIQAFSAPENAVRMDEARDNACNDMGKMLQFVLPVATQIQQEVIKAYGFSCDGEGGSHRAWRRNGLGVGR
;
A
#
# COMPACT_ATOMS: atom_id res chain seq x y z
N MET A 1 -9.98 -26.05 -27.54
CA MET A 1 -10.14 -25.89 -26.08
C MET A 1 -9.66 -24.50 -25.72
N ALA A 2 -10.56 -23.51 -25.67
CA ALA A 2 -10.22 -22.14 -25.28
C ALA A 2 -10.25 -22.06 -23.75
N SER A 3 -9.09 -21.78 -23.15
CA SER A 3 -8.96 -21.59 -21.70
C SER A 3 -9.68 -20.29 -21.34
N ALA A 4 -10.79 -20.38 -20.62
CA ALA A 4 -11.44 -19.21 -20.03
C ALA A 4 -10.50 -18.67 -18.95
N SER A 5 -9.84 -17.54 -19.22
CA SER A 5 -9.19 -16.76 -18.18
C SER A 5 -10.26 -16.33 -17.19
N ALA A 6 -10.29 -16.96 -16.02
CA ALA A 6 -11.14 -16.55 -14.90
C ALA A 6 -10.82 -15.09 -14.59
N GLN A 7 -11.70 -14.18 -15.02
CA GLN A 7 -11.60 -12.78 -14.65
C GLN A 7 -11.70 -12.72 -13.12
N PRO A 8 -10.74 -12.11 -12.41
CA PRO A 8 -10.88 -11.94 -10.97
C PRO A 8 -12.19 -11.20 -10.73
N ALA A 9 -13.04 -11.76 -9.86
CA ALA A 9 -14.35 -11.21 -9.56
C ALA A 9 -14.20 -9.71 -9.29
N ALA A 10 -14.80 -8.89 -10.15
CA ALA A 10 -14.74 -7.45 -9.99
C ALA A 10 -15.38 -7.10 -8.64
N LEU A 11 -14.60 -6.49 -7.75
CA LEU A 11 -15.12 -6.04 -6.47
C LEU A 11 -16.24 -5.03 -6.72
N SER A 12 -17.38 -5.25 -6.08
CA SER A 12 -18.48 -4.29 -6.11
C SER A 12 -18.07 -2.98 -5.45
N ALA A 13 -18.72 -1.88 -5.83
CA ALA A 13 -18.46 -0.57 -5.23
C ALA A 13 -18.73 -0.59 -3.72
N GLU A 14 -19.71 -1.38 -3.27
CA GLU A 14 -20.06 -1.60 -1.88
C GLU A 14 -18.94 -2.30 -1.13
N GLN A 15 -18.38 -3.38 -1.71
CA GLN A 15 -17.23 -4.07 -1.13
C GLN A 15 -16.01 -3.16 -1.07
N ALA A 16 -15.74 -2.37 -2.12
CA ALA A 16 -14.62 -1.44 -2.13
C ALA A 16 -14.73 -0.40 -1.00
N LYS A 17 -15.92 0.12 -0.73
CA LYS A 17 -16.15 1.05 0.40
C LYS A 17 -15.85 0.40 1.76
N VAL A 18 -16.28 -0.85 1.95
CA VAL A 18 -15.99 -1.61 3.18
C VAL A 18 -14.49 -1.80 3.34
N VAL A 19 -13.80 -2.25 2.29
CA VAL A 19 -12.34 -2.44 2.29
C VAL A 19 -11.61 -1.12 2.60
N LEU A 20 -12.03 -0.01 1.99
CA LEU A 20 -11.43 1.31 2.25
C LEU A 20 -11.66 1.77 3.69
N ALA A 21 -12.84 1.51 4.26
CA ALA A 21 -13.12 1.82 5.66
C ALA A 21 -12.20 1.01 6.61
N GLU A 22 -12.00 -0.28 6.31
CA GLU A 22 -11.08 -1.14 7.07
C GLU A 22 -9.63 -0.66 6.95
N VAL A 23 -9.20 -0.21 5.76
CA VAL A 23 -7.87 0.40 5.56
C VAL A 23 -7.72 1.65 6.43
N ILE A 24 -8.70 2.57 6.41
CA ILE A 24 -8.69 3.78 7.23
C ILE A 24 -8.63 3.43 8.74
N GLN A 25 -9.39 2.41 9.15
CA GLN A 25 -9.35 1.92 10.52
C GLN A 25 -7.99 1.33 10.87
N ALA A 26 -7.36 0.58 9.96
CA ALA A 26 -6.02 0.03 10.15
C ALA A 26 -4.98 1.14 10.34
N PHE A 27 -5.08 2.27 9.62
CA PHE A 27 -4.23 3.44 9.87
C PHE A 27 -4.43 4.05 11.26
N SER A 28 -5.62 3.89 11.84
CA SER A 28 -5.96 4.43 13.16
C SER A 28 -5.61 3.47 14.32
N ALA A 29 -5.20 2.23 14.03
CA ALA A 29 -4.73 1.30 15.05
C ALA A 29 -3.45 1.87 15.70
N PRO A 30 -3.31 1.78 17.04
CA PRO A 30 -2.24 2.47 17.77
C PRO A 30 -0.83 2.07 17.28
N GLU A 31 -0.63 0.81 16.95
CA GLU A 31 0.65 0.31 16.42
C GLU A 31 0.99 0.91 15.05
N ASN A 32 -0.01 1.07 14.19
CA ASN A 32 0.15 1.61 12.86
C ASN A 32 0.28 3.13 12.87
N ALA A 33 -0.44 3.81 13.77
CA ALA A 33 -0.33 5.25 14.00
C ALA A 33 1.08 5.62 14.47
N VAL A 34 1.64 4.89 15.43
CA VAL A 34 3.03 5.10 15.90
C VAL A 34 4.02 4.94 14.76
N ARG A 35 3.90 3.87 13.95
CA ARG A 35 4.78 3.65 12.79
C ARG A 35 4.67 4.76 11.74
N MET A 36 3.48 5.30 11.53
CA MET A 36 3.25 6.41 10.61
C MET A 36 3.88 7.71 11.14
N ASP A 37 3.75 7.99 12.44
CA ASP A 37 4.36 9.17 13.06
C ASP A 37 5.89 9.08 13.06
N GLU A 38 6.47 7.93 13.42
CA GLU A 38 7.92 7.70 13.32
C GLU A 38 8.43 7.93 11.89
N ALA A 39 7.72 7.43 10.88
CA ALA A 39 8.08 7.65 9.48
C ALA A 39 7.98 9.13 9.07
N ARG A 40 6.99 9.87 9.59
CA ARG A 40 6.80 11.30 9.33
C ARG A 40 7.87 12.14 10.01
N ASP A 41 8.23 11.82 11.24
CA ASP A 41 9.30 12.47 11.99
C ASP A 41 10.65 12.31 11.28
N ASN A 42 10.93 11.10 10.78
CA ASN A 42 12.13 10.83 9.96
C ASN A 42 12.14 11.60 8.63
N ALA A 43 10.96 11.92 8.07
CA ALA A 43 10.86 12.68 6.84
C ALA A 43 11.08 14.19 7.02
N CYS A 44 10.79 14.73 8.22
CA CYS A 44 11.01 16.15 8.56
C CYS A 44 10.44 17.12 7.49
N ASN A 45 9.19 16.87 7.05
CA ASN A 45 8.49 17.61 5.98
C ASN A 45 9.16 17.61 4.59
N ASP A 46 10.25 16.88 4.37
CA ASP A 46 10.84 16.71 3.05
C ASP A 46 9.96 15.76 2.21
N MET A 47 9.39 16.28 1.13
CA MET A 47 8.47 15.51 0.29
C MET A 47 9.13 14.24 -0.30
N GLY A 48 10.43 14.29 -0.63
CA GLY A 48 11.17 13.12 -1.11
C GLY A 48 11.31 12.07 -0.02
N LYS A 49 11.63 12.46 1.21
CA LYS A 49 11.70 11.57 2.37
C LYS A 49 10.32 11.05 2.79
N MET A 50 9.25 11.85 2.64
CA MET A 50 7.88 11.38 2.87
C MET A 50 7.56 10.19 1.97
N LEU A 51 7.93 10.26 0.68
CA LEU A 51 7.74 9.11 -0.20
C LEU A 51 8.70 7.94 0.11
N GLN A 52 9.87 8.19 0.72
CA GLN A 52 10.81 7.11 1.08
C GLN A 52 10.50 6.41 2.40
N PHE A 53 9.91 7.13 3.36
CA PHE A 53 9.66 6.60 4.70
C PHE A 53 8.17 6.37 4.95
N VAL A 54 7.32 7.34 4.65
CA VAL A 54 5.88 7.28 4.96
C VAL A 54 5.13 6.42 3.96
N LEU A 55 5.41 6.55 2.66
CA LEU A 55 4.70 5.78 1.63
C LEU A 55 4.91 4.26 1.77
N PRO A 56 6.11 3.71 2.06
CA PRO A 56 6.26 2.28 2.29
C PRO A 56 5.49 1.78 3.51
N VAL A 57 5.47 2.55 4.61
CA VAL A 57 4.72 2.20 5.81
C VAL A 57 3.22 2.19 5.53
N ALA A 58 2.71 3.25 4.87
CA ALA A 58 1.32 3.34 4.49
C ALA A 58 0.89 2.22 3.53
N THR A 59 1.73 1.91 2.54
CA THR A 59 1.50 0.80 1.63
C THR A 59 1.45 -0.51 2.40
N GLN A 60 2.38 -0.74 3.34
CA GLN A 60 2.41 -1.96 4.12
C GLN A 60 1.13 -2.15 4.94
N ILE A 61 0.66 -1.11 5.64
CA ILE A 61 -0.60 -1.13 6.42
C ILE A 61 -1.79 -1.46 5.50
N GLN A 62 -1.88 -0.79 4.36
CA GLN A 62 -2.95 -1.04 3.39
C GLN A 62 -2.89 -2.47 2.83
N GLN A 63 -1.69 -3.00 2.56
CA GLN A 63 -1.50 -4.36 2.04
C GLN A 63 -1.99 -5.43 3.03
N GLU A 64 -1.77 -5.26 4.33
CA GLU A 64 -2.26 -6.22 5.33
C GLU A 64 -3.78 -6.34 5.33
N VAL A 65 -4.50 -5.24 5.07
CA VAL A 65 -5.97 -5.26 4.97
C VAL A 65 -6.43 -5.87 3.65
N ILE A 66 -5.91 -5.41 2.51
CA ILE A 66 -6.44 -5.84 1.20
C ILE A 66 -6.09 -7.29 0.84
N LYS A 67 -5.02 -7.85 1.42
CA LYS A 67 -4.68 -9.29 1.29
C LYS A 67 -5.82 -10.20 1.76
N ALA A 68 -6.55 -9.80 2.80
CA ALA A 68 -7.70 -10.54 3.31
C ALA A 68 -8.87 -10.63 2.29
N TYR A 69 -8.89 -9.73 1.31
CA TYR A 69 -9.91 -9.66 0.26
C TYR A 69 -9.43 -10.29 -1.07
N GLY A 70 -8.31 -11.02 -1.06
CA GLY A 70 -7.78 -11.70 -2.24
C GLY A 70 -6.92 -10.81 -3.15
N PHE A 71 -6.65 -9.56 -2.75
CA PHE A 71 -5.65 -8.74 -3.44
C PHE A 71 -4.25 -9.23 -3.09
N SER A 72 -3.64 -9.99 -4.00
CA SER A 72 -2.25 -10.40 -3.86
C SER A 72 -1.31 -9.34 -4.41
N CYS A 73 -0.20 -9.09 -3.72
CA CYS A 73 0.90 -8.24 -4.20
C CYS A 73 1.58 -8.77 -5.49
N ASP A 74 1.15 -9.92 -6.00
CA ASP A 74 1.69 -10.58 -7.19
C ASP A 74 1.24 -9.93 -8.51
N GLY A 75 0.24 -9.03 -8.43
CA GLY A 75 -0.11 -8.17 -9.56
C GLY A 75 1.09 -7.32 -9.98
N GLU A 76 1.40 -7.33 -11.27
CA GLU A 76 2.49 -6.68 -12.00
C GLU A 76 2.75 -5.17 -11.71
N GLY A 77 2.02 -4.56 -10.78
CA GLY A 77 2.32 -3.27 -10.17
C GLY A 77 3.45 -3.36 -9.15
N GLY A 78 4.66 -3.71 -9.61
CA GLY A 78 5.86 -3.67 -8.81
C GLY A 78 6.20 -2.23 -8.39
N SER A 79 5.50 -1.65 -7.43
CA SER A 79 5.93 -0.38 -6.81
C SER A 79 7.28 -0.58 -6.15
N HIS A 80 7.56 -1.70 -5.47
CA HIS A 80 8.90 -1.88 -4.87
C HIS A 80 10.05 -1.90 -5.91
N ARG A 81 9.82 -2.47 -7.10
CA ARG A 81 10.82 -2.47 -8.20
C ARG A 81 10.80 -1.18 -9.03
N ALA A 82 9.63 -0.59 -9.28
CA ALA A 82 9.48 0.66 -10.02
C ALA A 82 9.98 1.86 -9.21
N TRP A 83 9.81 1.85 -7.90
CA TRP A 83 10.30 2.88 -6.98
C TRP A 83 11.83 2.81 -6.82
N ARG A 84 12.41 1.60 -6.77
CA ARG A 84 13.88 1.44 -6.89
C ARG A 84 14.43 1.77 -8.27
N ARG A 85 13.69 1.49 -9.35
CA ARG A 85 14.12 1.72 -10.75
C ARG A 85 13.96 3.17 -11.21
N ASN A 86 12.99 3.93 -10.69
CA ASN A 86 12.72 5.33 -11.05
C ASN A 86 13.55 6.35 -10.24
N GLY A 87 14.59 5.92 -9.51
CA GLY A 87 15.58 6.84 -8.93
C GLY A 87 15.07 7.77 -7.82
N LEU A 88 13.93 7.47 -7.19
CA LEU A 88 13.43 8.19 -6.00
C LEU A 88 13.99 7.63 -4.68
N GLY A 89 14.87 6.64 -4.76
CA GLY A 89 15.77 6.32 -3.65
C GLY A 89 16.85 7.37 -3.56
N VAL A 90 16.80 8.21 -2.53
CA VAL A 90 17.91 9.10 -2.17
C VAL A 90 19.13 8.23 -1.93
N GLY A 91 20.10 8.41 -2.83
CA GLY A 91 21.52 8.30 -2.54
C GLY A 91 22.12 6.90 -2.55
N ARG A 92 23.10 6.73 -3.42
CA ARG A 92 24.45 6.79 -2.84
C ARG A 92 24.81 8.25 -2.64
#